data_AF-A0A3D4LI11-F1
#
_entry.id   AF-A0A3D4LI11-F1
#
_cell.length_a   1.000
_cell.length_b   1.000
_cell.length_c   1.000
_cell.angle_alpha   90.00
_cell.angle_beta   90.00
_cell.angle_gamma   90.00
#
_symmetry.space_group_name_H-M   'P 1'
#
loop_
_entity.id
_entity.type
_entity.pdbx_description
1 polymer ?
#
loop_
_entity_poly.entity_id
_entity_poly.type
_entity_poly.pdbx_seq_one_letter_code
_entity_poly.pdbx_strand_id
1 'polypeptide(L)'
;MIKIKKIICLVICIGLIGTQAFGSSNSYNEFDIKNNIEKTYGINIIIPEGADNSEFIDILEKNIKKFPDNIIKEITDYYLSKGIATNVVLDKTEIIKDLFTLSIIDESSVNIYIKTLEGSLYSESYYASEQVMIHNFSHFISDYIHEIYNFDKLKDEFNKLNEDFEYGTWSEKHFKVFVNRQSATSFEDDIAHLIWYAEANPSILRNINGGDNAIIHEKLKLLAEEFSKIFNSITANTKLWFDAIPQTPQCWAKDTIAEMKNKSLIPEEFNGLYEAYINREDFYKLILNMLYIKIGENELNKYFNLVDYE
;
A
#
# COMPACT_ATOMS: atom_id res chain seq x y z
N MET A 1 9.28 -36.34 -16.50
CA MET A 1 8.02 -35.69 -16.05
C MET A 1 7.46 -36.21 -14.72
N ILE A 2 7.34 -37.53 -14.49
CA ILE A 2 6.75 -38.08 -13.24
C ILE A 2 7.61 -37.81 -11.98
N LYS A 3 8.95 -37.83 -12.11
CA LYS A 3 9.87 -37.59 -10.98
C LYS A 3 9.83 -36.14 -10.46
N ILE A 4 9.69 -35.15 -11.34
CA ILE A 4 9.62 -33.72 -10.97
C ILE A 4 8.29 -33.41 -10.25
N LYS A 5 7.17 -33.97 -10.72
CA LYS A 5 5.86 -33.84 -10.04
C LYS A 5 5.88 -34.43 -8.61
N LYS A 6 6.58 -35.55 -8.39
CA LYS A 6 6.74 -36.14 -7.05
C LYS A 6 7.61 -35.28 -6.13
N ILE A 7 8.67 -34.66 -6.64
CA ILE A 7 9.55 -33.77 -5.86
C ILE A 7 8.79 -32.51 -5.44
N ILE A 8 8.00 -31.91 -6.34
CA ILE A 8 7.17 -30.73 -6.02
C ILE A 8 6.10 -31.06 -4.98
N CYS A 9 5.40 -32.20 -5.11
CA CYS A 9 4.46 -32.65 -4.08
C CYS A 9 5.16 -32.91 -2.74
N LEU A 10 6.37 -33.50 -2.75
CA LEU A 10 7.12 -33.76 -1.50
C LEU A 10 7.57 -32.45 -0.84
N VAL A 11 7.98 -31.44 -1.62
CA VAL A 11 8.35 -30.11 -1.13
C VAL A 11 7.12 -29.36 -0.57
N ILE A 12 5.97 -29.47 -1.22
CA ILE A 12 4.69 -28.94 -0.71
C ILE A 12 4.31 -29.66 0.60
N CYS A 13 4.41 -30.98 0.67
CA CYS A 13 4.11 -31.73 1.89
C CYS A 13 5.12 -31.42 3.02
N ILE A 14 6.41 -31.29 2.75
CA ILE A 14 7.42 -30.92 3.75
C ILE A 14 7.22 -29.47 4.21
N GLY A 15 6.79 -28.56 3.33
CA GLY A 15 6.39 -27.19 3.69
C GLY A 15 5.13 -27.12 4.56
N LEU A 16 4.20 -28.07 4.40
CA LEU A 16 2.98 -28.20 5.21
C LEU A 16 3.21 -28.92 6.55
N ILE A 17 4.16 -29.86 6.62
CA ILE A 17 4.48 -30.62 7.84
C ILE A 17 5.30 -29.78 8.84
N GLY A 18 5.92 -28.67 8.40
CA GLY A 18 6.67 -27.74 9.24
C GLY A 18 5.83 -26.67 9.95
N THR A 19 4.56 -26.49 9.59
CA THR A 19 3.67 -25.59 10.31
C THR A 19 2.91 -26.40 11.35
N GLN A 20 3.41 -26.42 12.59
CA GLN A 20 2.49 -26.52 13.71
C GLN A 20 1.40 -25.47 13.45
N ALA A 21 0.19 -25.95 13.24
CA ALA A 21 -0.98 -25.13 13.19
C ALA A 21 -0.99 -24.31 14.48
N PHE A 22 -0.68 -23.02 14.39
CA PHE A 22 -1.15 -22.02 15.33
C PHE A 22 -2.67 -21.86 15.09
N GLY A 23 -3.40 -22.96 15.29
CA GLY A 23 -4.84 -22.96 15.56
C GLY A 23 -4.99 -22.69 17.04
N SER A 24 -4.79 -21.44 17.43
CA SER A 24 -5.21 -20.82 18.69
C SER A 24 -4.58 -19.43 18.71
N SER A 25 -5.20 -18.47 18.02
CA SER A 25 -5.08 -17.11 18.51
C SER A 25 -6.00 -17.02 19.71
N ASN A 26 -5.39 -17.04 20.91
CA ASN A 26 -5.94 -16.40 22.10
C ASN A 26 -6.69 -15.14 21.67
N SER A 27 -7.85 -14.87 22.27
CA SER A 27 -8.57 -13.61 22.14
C SER A 27 -7.59 -12.43 22.14
N TYR A 28 -7.23 -11.92 20.97
CA TYR A 28 -6.42 -10.72 20.83
C TYR A 28 -7.33 -9.58 21.27
N ASN A 29 -6.99 -8.95 22.37
CA ASN A 29 -7.79 -7.86 22.89
C ASN A 29 -7.57 -6.65 21.97
N GLU A 30 -8.62 -6.02 21.45
CA GLU A 30 -8.54 -4.82 20.58
C GLU A 30 -7.68 -3.70 21.22
N PHE A 31 -7.79 -3.57 22.55
CA PHE A 31 -6.95 -2.68 23.35
C PHE A 31 -5.44 -2.96 23.20
N ASP A 32 -5.05 -4.21 22.99
CA ASP A 32 -3.64 -4.56 22.77
C ASP A 32 -3.19 -4.13 21.37
N ILE A 33 -4.04 -4.27 20.34
CA ILE A 33 -3.72 -3.86 18.96
C ILE A 33 -3.56 -2.33 18.90
N LYS A 34 -4.54 -1.56 19.40
CA LYS A 34 -4.46 -0.09 19.46
C LYS A 34 -3.18 0.38 20.14
N ASN A 35 -2.91 -0.11 21.36
CA ASN A 35 -1.73 0.27 22.12
C ASN A 35 -0.43 -0.11 21.39
N ASN A 36 -0.41 -1.23 20.67
CA ASN A 36 0.74 -1.64 19.88
C ASN A 36 0.98 -0.72 18.69
N ILE A 37 -0.07 -0.30 17.97
CA ILE A 37 0.05 0.67 16.87
C ILE A 37 0.59 1.99 17.42
N GLU A 38 -0.02 2.53 18.48
CA GLU A 38 0.39 3.81 19.08
C GLU A 38 1.86 3.79 19.52
N LYS A 39 2.31 2.70 20.16
CA LYS A 39 3.71 2.55 20.57
C LYS A 39 4.67 2.37 19.39
N THR A 40 4.28 1.56 18.40
CA THR A 40 5.14 1.22 17.25
C THR A 40 5.36 2.44 16.37
N TYR A 41 4.31 3.22 16.11
CA TYR A 41 4.34 4.33 15.17
C TYR A 41 4.40 5.71 15.83
N GLY A 42 4.29 5.80 17.16
CA GLY A 42 4.34 7.08 17.88
C GLY A 42 3.14 8.00 17.61
N ILE A 43 1.97 7.42 17.31
CA ILE A 43 0.71 8.14 17.06
C ILE A 43 -0.23 7.99 18.26
N ASN A 44 -1.20 8.91 18.39
CA ASN A 44 -2.38 8.72 19.23
C ASN A 44 -3.60 8.43 18.36
N ILE A 45 -4.37 7.39 18.69
CA ILE A 45 -5.60 7.05 17.98
C ILE A 45 -6.78 7.60 18.77
N ILE A 46 -7.48 8.57 18.18
CA ILE A 46 -8.63 9.26 18.77
C ILE A 46 -9.90 8.76 18.08
N ILE A 47 -10.79 8.19 18.88
CA ILE A 47 -12.03 7.56 18.39
C ILE A 47 -13.24 8.10 19.16
N PRO A 48 -14.38 8.39 18.51
CA PRO A 48 -15.58 8.86 19.18
C PRO A 48 -16.11 7.85 20.21
N GLU A 49 -16.61 8.34 21.35
CA GLU A 49 -17.21 7.48 22.38
C GLU A 49 -18.44 6.72 21.84
N GLY A 50 -18.52 5.43 22.18
CA GLY A 50 -19.70 4.60 21.86
C GLY A 50 -19.75 3.99 20.46
N ALA A 51 -18.71 4.17 19.64
CA ALA A 51 -18.57 3.44 18.39
C ALA A 51 -17.93 2.05 18.63
N ASP A 52 -18.34 1.03 17.86
CA ASP A 52 -17.60 -0.23 17.74
C ASP A 52 -16.50 -0.01 16.71
N ASN A 53 -15.23 -0.13 17.12
CA ASN A 53 -14.09 0.35 16.36
C ASN A 53 -13.04 -0.74 16.13
N SER A 54 -13.34 -1.97 16.51
CA SER A 54 -12.48 -3.13 16.33
C SER A 54 -12.05 -3.25 14.86
N GLU A 55 -13.01 -3.13 13.96
CA GLU A 55 -12.78 -3.14 12.52
C GLU A 55 -11.93 -1.95 12.04
N PHE A 56 -12.12 -0.75 12.60
CA PHE A 56 -11.29 0.42 12.26
C PHE A 56 -9.83 0.22 12.69
N ILE A 57 -9.60 -0.29 13.90
CA ILE A 57 -8.25 -0.56 14.42
C ILE A 57 -7.54 -1.60 13.56
N ASP A 58 -8.23 -2.67 13.16
CA ASP A 58 -7.67 -3.72 12.30
C ASP A 58 -7.35 -3.19 10.89
N ILE A 59 -8.25 -2.39 10.30
CA ILE A 59 -8.03 -1.76 9.00
C ILE A 59 -6.86 -0.76 9.10
N LEU A 60 -6.78 0.03 10.16
CA LEU A 60 -5.67 0.96 10.37
C LEU A 60 -4.34 0.22 10.49
N GLU A 61 -4.28 -0.86 11.27
CA GLU A 61 -3.08 -1.68 11.41
C GLU A 61 -2.60 -2.21 10.07
N LYS A 62 -3.53 -2.79 9.29
CA LYS A 62 -3.24 -3.35 7.97
C LYS A 62 -2.72 -2.29 7.00
N ASN A 63 -3.29 -1.09 7.02
CA ASN A 63 -2.92 -0.02 6.08
C ASN A 63 -1.64 0.71 6.45
N ILE A 64 -1.39 0.98 7.73
CA ILE A 64 -0.11 1.58 8.15
C ILE A 64 1.06 0.65 7.80
N LYS A 65 0.89 -0.67 7.95
CA LYS A 65 1.92 -1.67 7.61
C LYS A 65 2.26 -1.76 6.13
N LYS A 66 1.51 -1.09 5.24
CA LYS A 66 1.86 -1.02 3.82
C LYS A 66 3.03 -0.10 3.56
N PHE A 67 3.10 1.00 4.31
CA PHE A 67 4.21 1.93 4.21
C PHE A 67 5.52 1.25 4.65
N PRO A 68 6.67 1.67 4.09
CA PRO A 68 7.97 1.14 4.49
C PRO A 68 8.18 1.24 6.00
N ASP A 69 8.72 0.16 6.56
CA ASP A 69 8.99 0.04 8.00
C ASP A 69 9.70 1.29 8.54
N ASN A 70 9.20 1.80 9.67
CA ASN A 70 9.71 2.96 10.40
C ASN A 70 9.56 4.35 9.74
N ILE A 71 9.10 4.49 8.49
CA ILE A 71 8.88 5.85 7.91
C ILE A 71 7.94 6.66 8.81
N ILE A 72 6.76 6.12 9.13
CA ILE A 72 5.78 6.84 9.95
C ILE A 72 6.36 7.19 11.32
N LYS A 73 7.17 6.28 11.89
CA LYS A 73 7.80 6.48 13.20
C LYS A 73 8.86 7.59 13.18
N GLU A 74 9.67 7.67 12.13
CA GLU A 74 10.65 8.76 11.96
C GLU A 74 9.96 10.13 11.87
N ILE A 75 8.81 10.21 11.18
CA ILE A 75 8.02 11.43 11.06
C ILE A 75 7.44 11.83 12.42
N THR A 76 6.82 10.88 13.13
CA THR A 76 6.23 11.18 14.45
C THR A 76 7.28 11.52 15.50
N ASP A 77 8.46 10.90 15.46
CA ASP A 77 9.57 11.26 16.34
C ASP A 77 10.10 12.67 16.05
N TYR A 78 10.14 13.08 14.78
CA TYR A 78 10.45 14.46 14.42
C TYR A 78 9.44 15.44 15.02
N TYR A 79 8.14 15.23 14.82
CA TYR A 79 7.11 16.11 15.38
C TYR A 79 7.13 16.12 16.92
N LEU A 80 7.30 14.95 17.54
CA LEU A 80 7.41 14.83 18.99
C LEU A 80 8.62 15.58 19.55
N SER A 81 9.76 15.59 18.83
CA SER A 81 10.94 16.37 19.23
C SER A 81 10.70 17.88 19.26
N LYS A 82 9.68 18.36 18.53
CA LYS A 82 9.19 19.74 18.55
C LYS A 82 8.05 19.98 19.53
N GLY A 83 7.64 18.95 20.29
CA GLY A 83 6.50 19.02 21.19
C GLY A 83 5.14 18.93 20.49
N ILE A 84 5.10 18.46 19.24
CA ILE A 84 3.88 18.34 18.43
C ILE A 84 3.43 16.87 18.46
N ALA A 85 2.22 16.62 18.94
CA ALA A 85 1.64 15.28 18.97
C ALA A 85 1.08 14.88 17.58
N THR A 86 1.26 13.63 17.15
CA THR A 86 0.61 13.13 15.93
C THR A 86 -0.61 12.29 16.29
N ASN A 87 -1.77 12.64 15.77
CA ASN A 87 -3.04 11.99 16.07
C ASN A 87 -3.67 11.42 14.79
N VAL A 88 -4.22 10.21 14.86
CA VAL A 88 -5.12 9.65 13.86
C VAL A 88 -6.53 9.73 14.41
N VAL A 89 -7.39 10.52 13.78
CA VAL A 89 -8.71 10.86 14.28
C VAL A 89 -9.77 10.21 13.41
N LEU A 90 -10.52 9.25 13.96
CA LEU A 90 -11.72 8.74 13.30
C LEU A 90 -12.83 9.79 13.45
N ASP A 91 -13.33 10.28 12.32
CA ASP A 91 -14.35 11.33 12.28
C ASP A 91 -15.51 10.93 11.38
N LYS A 92 -16.72 11.43 11.69
CA LYS A 92 -17.94 11.15 10.93
C LYS A 92 -18.35 12.39 10.16
N THR A 93 -18.73 12.22 8.90
CA THR A 93 -19.22 13.30 8.06
C THR A 93 -20.42 12.86 7.25
N GLU A 94 -21.43 13.72 7.13
CA GLU A 94 -22.55 13.53 6.19
C GLU A 94 -22.17 13.96 4.76
N ILE A 95 -21.00 14.61 4.58
CA ILE A 95 -20.60 15.25 3.33
C ILE A 95 -19.53 14.38 2.64
N ILE A 96 -19.89 13.80 1.48
CA ILE A 96 -18.98 12.96 0.67
C ILE A 96 -17.67 13.66 0.32
N LYS A 97 -17.72 14.96 0.03
CA LYS A 97 -16.51 15.73 -0.32
C LYS A 97 -15.50 15.80 0.82
N ASP A 98 -15.96 15.69 2.06
CA ASP A 98 -15.10 15.81 3.23
C ASP A 98 -14.30 14.53 3.46
N LEU A 99 -14.65 13.39 2.86
CA LEU A 99 -13.95 12.12 3.05
C LEU A 99 -12.45 12.18 2.75
N PHE A 100 -12.03 13.13 1.92
CA PHE A 100 -10.64 13.36 1.52
C PHE A 100 -10.01 14.59 2.19
N THR A 101 -10.52 14.98 3.37
CA THR A 101 -9.93 16.09 4.14
C THR A 101 -8.51 15.71 4.56
N LEU A 102 -7.55 16.60 4.28
CA LEU A 102 -6.12 16.41 4.51
C LEU A 102 -5.74 16.56 5.99
N SER A 103 -4.48 16.23 6.30
CA SER A 103 -3.85 16.50 7.59
C SER A 103 -3.95 17.99 7.96
N ILE A 104 -4.35 18.28 9.20
CA ILE A 104 -4.33 19.64 9.74
C ILE A 104 -3.21 19.71 10.78
N ILE A 105 -2.24 20.59 10.52
CA ILE A 105 -1.16 20.92 11.45
C ILE A 105 -1.59 22.17 12.23
N ASP A 106 -1.70 22.03 13.55
CA ASP A 106 -1.83 23.14 14.49
C ASP A 106 -0.56 23.30 15.33
N GLU A 107 -0.50 24.33 16.19
CA GLU A 107 0.71 24.62 16.98
C GLU A 107 1.14 23.47 17.92
N SER A 108 0.23 22.56 18.24
CA SER A 108 0.41 21.50 19.25
C SER A 108 0.24 20.09 18.71
N SER A 109 -0.38 19.91 17.54
CA SER A 109 -0.68 18.61 16.99
C SER A 109 -0.77 18.56 15.46
N VAL A 110 -0.45 17.40 14.90
CA VAL A 110 -0.75 17.01 13.52
C VAL A 110 -1.89 16.00 13.56
N ASN A 111 -3.04 16.35 12.99
CA ASN A 111 -4.23 15.51 12.99
C ASN A 111 -4.46 14.91 11.60
N ILE A 112 -4.34 13.59 11.50
CA ILE A 112 -4.68 12.79 10.31
C ILE A 112 -6.12 12.34 10.46
N TYR A 113 -7.04 13.03 9.77
CA TYR A 113 -8.46 12.70 9.82
C TYR A 113 -8.77 11.51 8.92
N ILE A 114 -9.37 10.47 9.48
CA ILE A 114 -9.95 9.37 8.72
C ILE A 114 -11.46 9.52 8.81
N LYS A 115 -12.06 10.08 7.75
CA LYS A 115 -13.49 10.38 7.74
C LYS A 115 -14.31 9.23 7.18
N THR A 116 -15.42 8.94 7.84
CA THR A 116 -16.43 7.94 7.42
C THR A 116 -17.77 8.62 7.18
N LEU A 117 -18.59 8.08 6.26
CA LEU A 117 -19.91 8.64 5.98
C LEU A 117 -20.91 8.28 7.08
N GLU A 118 -21.61 9.28 7.60
CA GLU A 118 -22.75 9.09 8.48
C GLU A 118 -23.96 8.65 7.63
N GLY A 119 -24.39 7.39 7.77
CA GLY A 119 -25.56 6.86 7.06
C GLY A 119 -25.29 5.95 5.85
N SER A 120 -24.15 5.25 5.81
CA SER A 120 -24.06 4.08 4.92
C SER A 120 -25.25 3.14 5.20
N LEU A 121 -25.92 2.68 4.13
CA LEU A 121 -27.11 1.80 4.20
C LEU A 121 -26.87 0.47 4.96
N TYR A 122 -25.62 0.20 5.32
CA TYR A 122 -25.20 -0.91 6.15
C TYR A 122 -24.98 -0.38 7.57
N SER A 123 -25.91 -0.69 8.47
CA SER A 123 -25.95 -0.25 9.87
C SER A 123 -24.73 -0.64 10.73
N GLU A 124 -23.75 -1.33 10.15
CA GLU A 124 -22.56 -1.87 10.82
C GLU A 124 -21.24 -1.40 10.18
N SER A 125 -21.28 -0.50 9.19
CA SER A 125 -20.11 -0.22 8.35
C SER A 125 -19.35 1.04 8.70
N TYR A 126 -18.41 0.94 9.64
CA TYR A 126 -17.34 1.93 9.84
C TYR A 126 -16.26 1.79 8.73
N TYR A 127 -16.65 1.77 7.45
CA TYR A 127 -15.69 1.55 6.37
C TYR A 127 -14.99 2.84 5.95
N ALA A 128 -13.97 3.23 6.71
CA ALA A 128 -12.90 4.02 6.13
C ALA A 128 -12.19 3.14 5.10
N SER A 129 -12.36 3.43 3.82
CA SER A 129 -11.73 2.62 2.78
C SER A 129 -10.21 2.69 2.92
N GLU A 130 -9.55 1.56 2.65
CA GLU A 130 -8.09 1.47 2.54
C GLU A 130 -7.50 2.62 1.70
N GLN A 131 -8.18 2.99 0.60
CA GLN A 131 -7.77 4.08 -0.27
C GLN A 131 -7.70 5.43 0.46
N VAL A 132 -8.71 5.75 1.28
CA VAL A 132 -8.75 7.01 2.05
C VAL A 132 -7.66 7.03 3.11
N MET A 133 -7.43 5.91 3.81
CA MET A 133 -6.37 5.83 4.81
C MET A 133 -4.99 6.05 4.18
N ILE A 134 -4.65 5.29 3.14
CA ILE A 134 -3.34 5.41 2.49
C ILE A 134 -3.18 6.80 1.86
N HIS A 135 -4.23 7.36 1.25
CA HIS A 135 -4.23 8.73 0.74
C HIS A 135 -3.85 9.75 1.82
N ASN A 136 -4.52 9.72 2.98
CA ASN A 136 -4.29 10.69 4.05
C ASN A 136 -2.90 10.53 4.69
N PHE A 137 -2.42 9.29 4.86
CA PHE A 137 -1.04 9.05 5.29
C PHE A 137 0.00 9.48 4.25
N SER A 138 -0.32 9.39 2.96
CA SER A 138 0.58 9.84 1.89
C SER A 138 0.72 11.36 1.87
N HIS A 139 -0.36 12.09 2.15
CA HIS A 139 -0.29 13.54 2.39
C HIS A 139 0.50 13.87 3.64
N PHE A 140 0.28 13.17 4.76
CA PHE A 140 1.08 13.34 5.97
C PHE A 140 2.59 13.17 5.72
N ILE A 141 2.97 12.14 4.95
CA ILE A 141 4.37 11.94 4.53
C ILE A 141 4.83 13.09 3.64
N SER A 142 4.03 13.50 2.65
CA SER A 142 4.34 14.61 1.73
C SER A 142 4.56 15.92 2.50
N ASP A 143 3.67 16.28 3.42
CA ASP A 143 3.74 17.48 4.24
C ASP A 143 5.07 17.51 5.03
N TYR A 144 5.40 16.38 5.69
CA TYR A 144 6.65 16.25 6.42
C TYR A 144 7.88 16.46 5.54
N ILE A 145 7.97 15.76 4.40
CA ILE A 145 9.18 15.86 3.56
C ILE A 145 9.37 17.27 2.99
N HIS A 146 8.28 17.99 2.68
CA HIS A 146 8.34 19.38 2.23
C HIS A 146 8.74 20.34 3.37
N GLU A 147 8.41 20.01 4.61
CA GLU A 147 8.83 20.81 5.78
C GLU A 147 10.35 20.73 6.02
N ILE A 148 10.95 19.56 5.80
CA ILE A 148 12.35 19.31 6.20
C ILE A 148 13.36 19.33 5.05
N TYR A 149 12.90 19.27 3.80
CA TYR A 149 13.78 19.10 2.65
C TYR A 149 13.43 20.07 1.51
N ASN A 150 14.46 20.61 0.86
CA ASN A 150 14.28 21.47 -0.30
C ASN A 150 14.16 20.63 -1.59
N PHE A 151 12.96 20.61 -2.16
CA PHE A 151 12.64 19.92 -3.39
C PHE A 151 12.79 20.74 -4.69
N ASP A 152 13.37 21.95 -4.68
CA ASP A 152 13.52 22.79 -5.88
C ASP A 152 14.08 22.01 -7.08
N LYS A 153 15.12 21.21 -6.86
CA LYS A 153 15.73 20.37 -7.92
C LYS A 153 14.81 19.25 -8.38
N LEU A 154 14.13 18.56 -7.46
CA LEU A 154 13.19 17.50 -7.81
C LEU A 154 12.01 18.07 -8.61
N LYS A 155 11.51 19.23 -8.19
CA LYS A 155 10.45 19.97 -8.86
C LYS A 155 10.86 20.37 -10.29
N ASP A 156 12.09 20.84 -10.48
CA ASP A 156 12.62 21.11 -11.82
C ASP A 156 12.67 19.86 -12.71
N GLU A 157 13.10 18.71 -12.17
CA GLU A 157 13.08 17.44 -12.91
C GLU A 157 11.65 16.96 -13.21
N PHE A 158 10.72 17.10 -12.26
CA PHE A 158 9.30 16.79 -12.49
C PHE A 158 8.71 17.71 -13.56
N ASN A 159 9.00 19.01 -13.53
CA ASN A 159 8.55 19.94 -14.56
C ASN A 159 9.08 19.57 -15.95
N LYS A 160 10.34 19.13 -16.07
CA LYS A 160 10.89 18.62 -17.34
C LYS A 160 10.15 17.36 -17.81
N LEU A 161 9.90 16.43 -16.89
CA LEU A 161 9.14 15.21 -17.17
C LEU A 161 7.68 15.49 -17.51
N ASN A 162 7.11 16.58 -17.00
CA ASN A 162 5.74 16.99 -17.30
C ASN A 162 5.59 17.56 -18.71
N GLU A 163 6.69 17.79 -19.43
CA GLU A 163 6.70 18.40 -20.76
C GLU A 163 5.90 19.72 -20.77
N ASP A 164 4.81 19.78 -21.52
CA ASP A 164 3.95 20.95 -21.67
C ASP A 164 2.82 21.03 -20.60
N PHE A 165 2.81 20.13 -19.61
CA PHE A 165 1.79 20.12 -18.55
C PHE A 165 2.25 20.88 -17.30
N GLU A 166 1.79 22.11 -17.17
CA GLU A 166 2.00 22.90 -15.96
C GLU A 166 1.06 22.46 -14.82
N TYR A 167 1.58 22.46 -13.58
CA TYR A 167 0.74 22.31 -12.39
C TYR A 167 -0.34 23.41 -12.36
N GLY A 168 -1.54 23.05 -11.89
CA GLY A 168 -2.75 23.87 -11.92
C GLY A 168 -3.54 23.75 -13.22
N THR A 169 -3.02 23.06 -14.24
CA THR A 169 -3.71 22.87 -15.53
C THR A 169 -4.19 21.42 -15.70
N TRP A 170 -5.37 21.25 -16.31
CA TRP A 170 -5.95 19.93 -16.58
C TRP A 170 -6.29 19.80 -18.04
N SER A 171 -5.83 18.71 -18.65
CA SER A 171 -6.25 18.29 -19.98
C SER A 171 -6.66 16.83 -19.97
N GLU A 172 -7.31 16.38 -21.04
CA GLU A 172 -7.60 14.96 -21.23
C GLU A 172 -6.34 14.08 -21.25
N LYS A 173 -5.16 14.64 -21.50
CA LYS A 173 -3.88 13.91 -21.59
C LYS A 173 -3.10 13.86 -20.26
N HIS A 174 -3.65 14.38 -19.16
CA HIS A 174 -2.96 14.40 -17.86
C HIS A 174 -2.50 13.02 -17.40
N PHE A 175 -3.26 11.95 -17.69
CA PHE A 175 -2.95 10.58 -17.31
C PHE A 175 -1.62 10.04 -17.87
N LYS A 176 -1.01 10.73 -18.85
CA LYS A 176 0.32 10.38 -19.38
C LYS A 176 1.45 10.71 -18.41
N VAL A 177 1.21 11.67 -17.51
CA VAL A 177 2.22 12.33 -16.69
C VAL A 177 1.88 12.27 -15.20
N PHE A 178 0.58 12.23 -14.89
CA PHE A 178 0.03 12.29 -13.54
C PHE A 178 -0.80 11.03 -13.27
N VAL A 179 -0.70 10.50 -12.04
CA VAL A 179 -1.42 9.27 -11.65
C VAL A 179 -2.94 9.48 -11.58
N ASN A 180 -3.38 10.69 -11.27
CA ASN A 180 -4.79 11.08 -11.29
C ASN A 180 -4.98 12.56 -11.61
N ARG A 181 -6.25 12.97 -11.72
CA ARG A 181 -6.69 14.34 -12.05
C ARG A 181 -6.63 15.31 -10.87
N GLN A 182 -6.04 14.94 -9.74
CA GLN A 182 -5.75 15.80 -8.60
C GLN A 182 -4.24 15.95 -8.40
N SER A 183 -3.43 15.05 -8.94
CA SER A 183 -1.95 15.14 -8.92
C SER A 183 -1.37 16.32 -9.72
N ALA A 184 -2.02 16.78 -10.80
CA ALA A 184 -1.60 18.01 -11.48
C ALA A 184 -2.03 19.32 -10.78
N THR A 185 -2.64 19.30 -9.59
CA THR A 185 -3.02 20.55 -8.90
C THR A 185 -1.77 21.31 -8.47
N SER A 186 -0.83 20.58 -7.87
CA SER A 186 0.39 21.10 -7.27
C SER A 186 1.47 20.02 -7.29
N PHE A 187 2.71 20.41 -7.03
CA PHE A 187 3.83 19.47 -6.94
C PHE A 187 3.69 18.58 -5.69
N GLU A 188 3.18 19.16 -4.61
CA GLU A 188 2.89 18.53 -3.33
C GLU A 188 1.84 17.42 -3.48
N ASP A 189 0.78 17.68 -4.27
CA ASP A 189 -0.26 16.71 -4.59
C ASP A 189 0.26 15.61 -5.52
N ASP A 190 1.17 15.92 -6.45
CA ASP A 190 1.80 14.90 -7.31
C ASP A 190 2.60 13.91 -6.47
N ILE A 191 3.42 14.40 -5.54
CA ILE A 191 4.19 13.57 -4.61
C ILE A 191 3.26 12.73 -3.73
N ALA A 192 2.28 13.35 -3.07
CA ALA A 192 1.35 12.63 -2.20
C ALA A 192 0.61 11.52 -2.95
N HIS A 193 0.15 11.79 -4.17
CA HIS A 193 -0.56 10.78 -4.95
C HIS A 193 0.35 9.69 -5.53
N LEU A 194 1.62 10.00 -5.85
CA LEU A 194 2.60 8.99 -6.24
C LEU A 194 2.86 7.99 -5.10
N ILE A 195 3.06 8.50 -3.87
CA ILE A 195 3.19 7.67 -2.66
C ILE A 195 1.92 6.83 -2.50
N TRP A 196 0.74 7.46 -2.54
CA TRP A 196 -0.54 6.78 -2.36
C TRP A 196 -0.72 5.62 -3.35
N TYR A 197 -0.53 5.85 -4.64
CA TYR A 197 -0.70 4.80 -5.64
C TYR A 197 0.37 3.72 -5.53
N ALA A 198 1.60 4.07 -5.13
CA ALA A 198 2.67 3.08 -4.95
C ALA A 198 2.38 2.13 -3.78
N GLU A 199 1.79 2.62 -2.70
CA GLU A 199 1.45 1.79 -1.52
C GLU A 199 0.11 1.06 -1.67
N ALA A 200 -0.90 1.72 -2.24
CA ALA A 200 -2.24 1.16 -2.37
C ALA A 200 -2.38 0.25 -3.60
N ASN A 201 -1.76 0.62 -4.72
CA ASN A 201 -2.01 0.02 -6.02
C ASN A 201 -0.73 -0.16 -6.88
N PRO A 202 0.34 -0.80 -6.37
CA PRO A 202 1.61 -0.92 -7.08
C PRO A 202 1.46 -1.66 -8.43
N SER A 203 0.55 -2.64 -8.53
CA SER A 203 0.27 -3.35 -9.78
C SER A 203 -0.33 -2.46 -10.86
N ILE A 204 -1.18 -1.50 -10.49
CA ILE A 204 -1.79 -0.54 -11.43
C ILE A 204 -0.69 0.35 -12.00
N LEU A 205 0.17 0.91 -11.14
CA LEU A 205 1.28 1.73 -11.58
C LEU A 205 2.20 0.96 -12.51
N ARG A 206 2.69 -0.21 -12.06
CA ARG A 206 3.58 -1.07 -12.84
C ARG A 206 3.08 -1.40 -14.24
N ASN A 207 1.76 -1.45 -14.45
CA ASN A 207 1.14 -1.78 -15.73
C ASN A 207 0.51 -0.58 -16.45
N ILE A 208 0.69 0.66 -15.97
CA ILE A 208 0.01 1.86 -16.48
C ILE A 208 0.27 2.14 -17.98
N ASN A 209 1.40 1.68 -18.50
CA ASN A 209 1.77 1.76 -19.91
C ASN A 209 1.96 0.35 -20.52
N GLY A 210 1.07 -0.59 -20.21
CA GLY A 210 1.13 -1.95 -20.75
C GLY A 210 2.30 -2.79 -20.25
N GLY A 211 2.93 -2.39 -19.15
CA GLY A 211 4.15 -3.01 -18.62
C GLY A 211 5.44 -2.43 -19.18
N ASP A 212 5.37 -1.35 -19.97
CA ASP A 212 6.54 -0.56 -20.36
C ASP A 212 6.75 0.64 -19.41
N ASN A 213 7.98 1.16 -19.44
CA ASN A 213 8.33 2.34 -18.65
C ASN A 213 7.52 3.58 -19.10
N ALA A 214 7.23 4.48 -18.17
CA ALA A 214 6.37 5.65 -18.36
C ALA A 214 6.93 6.82 -17.54
N ILE A 215 6.47 8.04 -17.80
CA ILE A 215 6.89 9.25 -17.07
C ILE A 215 6.65 9.09 -15.55
N ILE A 216 5.51 8.52 -15.17
CA ILE A 216 5.16 8.24 -13.77
C ILE A 216 6.20 7.33 -13.10
N HIS A 217 6.75 6.34 -13.82
CA HIS A 217 7.81 5.47 -13.29
C HIS A 217 9.12 6.21 -13.09
N GLU A 218 9.48 7.15 -13.97
CA GLU A 218 10.66 7.99 -13.79
C GLU A 218 10.51 8.92 -12.58
N LYS A 219 9.32 9.50 -12.39
CA LYS A 219 9.00 10.29 -11.20
C LYS A 219 9.14 9.47 -9.91
N LEU A 220 8.63 8.24 -9.88
CA LEU A 220 8.77 7.35 -8.71
C LEU A 220 10.23 7.03 -8.40
N LYS A 221 11.07 6.78 -9.41
CA LYS A 221 12.50 6.54 -9.21
C LYS A 221 13.19 7.76 -8.61
N LEU A 222 12.96 8.95 -9.16
CA LEU A 222 13.50 10.20 -8.63
C LEU A 222 13.03 10.46 -7.19
N LEU A 223 11.76 10.23 -6.90
CA LEU A 223 11.21 10.40 -5.56
C LEU A 223 11.83 9.38 -4.58
N ALA A 224 12.00 8.13 -4.98
CA ALA A 224 12.64 7.11 -4.15
C ALA A 224 14.11 7.46 -3.84
N GLU A 225 14.83 8.06 -4.79
CA GLU A 225 16.19 8.58 -4.55
C GLU A 225 16.21 9.69 -3.51
N GLU A 226 15.27 10.64 -3.54
CA GLU A 226 15.17 11.66 -2.48
C GLU A 226 14.76 11.06 -1.14
N PHE A 227 13.83 10.10 -1.11
CA PHE A 227 13.44 9.40 0.12
C PHE A 227 14.63 8.72 0.80
N SER A 228 15.57 8.14 0.04
CA SER A 228 16.79 7.54 0.58
C SER A 228 17.75 8.54 1.25
N LYS A 229 17.58 9.84 0.99
CA LYS A 229 18.35 10.92 1.62
C LYS A 229 17.64 11.48 2.85
N ILE A 230 16.31 11.41 2.86
CA ILE A 230 15.44 12.00 3.87
C ILE A 230 15.23 11.03 5.05
N PHE A 231 14.99 9.74 4.77
CA PHE A 231 14.65 8.73 5.77
C PHE A 231 15.81 7.78 6.03
N ASN A 232 16.12 7.54 7.30
CA ASN A 232 17.17 6.58 7.69
C ASN A 232 16.74 5.12 7.49
N SER A 233 15.43 4.86 7.57
CA SER A 233 14.82 3.55 7.31
C SER A 233 14.85 3.14 5.83
N ILE A 234 15.02 4.10 4.92
CA ILE A 234 15.11 3.83 3.49
C ILE A 234 16.56 3.57 3.11
N THR A 235 16.85 2.30 2.86
CA THR A 235 18.17 1.82 2.43
C THR A 235 18.10 1.25 1.02
N ALA A 236 19.27 0.97 0.43
CA ALA A 236 19.34 0.25 -0.84
C ALA A 236 18.62 -1.12 -0.81
N ASN A 237 18.46 -1.71 0.38
CA ASN A 237 17.75 -2.98 0.55
C ASN A 237 16.24 -2.83 0.67
N THR A 238 15.74 -1.63 1.01
CA THR A 238 14.30 -1.37 1.16
C THR A 238 13.57 -1.48 -0.18
N LYS A 239 14.28 -1.27 -1.30
CA LYS A 239 13.71 -1.33 -2.67
C LYS A 239 12.41 -0.52 -2.79
N LEU A 240 12.42 0.70 -2.28
CA LEU A 240 11.24 1.55 -2.16
C LEU A 240 10.50 1.65 -3.51
N TRP A 241 9.22 1.27 -3.49
CA TRP A 241 8.30 1.23 -4.65
C TRP A 241 8.79 0.47 -5.87
N PHE A 242 9.75 -0.43 -5.72
CA PHE A 242 10.23 -1.27 -6.81
C PHE A 242 9.13 -2.16 -7.40
N ASP A 243 8.13 -2.50 -6.59
CA ASP A 243 6.93 -3.24 -7.02
C ASP A 243 6.01 -2.41 -7.90
N ALA A 244 6.11 -1.08 -7.87
CA ALA A 244 5.36 -0.17 -8.74
C ALA A 244 6.08 0.12 -10.07
N ILE A 245 7.31 -0.38 -10.26
CA ILE A 245 8.12 -0.15 -11.47
C ILE A 245 8.04 -1.37 -12.39
N PRO A 246 7.89 -1.21 -13.72
CA PRO A 246 7.91 -2.31 -14.66
C PRO A 246 9.23 -3.07 -14.61
N GLN A 247 9.14 -4.39 -14.49
CA GLN A 247 10.31 -5.27 -14.48
C GLN A 247 10.40 -6.03 -15.79
N THR A 248 11.63 -6.35 -16.20
CA THR A 248 11.86 -7.21 -17.38
C THR A 248 12.20 -8.62 -16.92
N PRO A 249 11.53 -9.66 -17.45
CA PRO A 249 11.86 -11.02 -17.08
C PRO A 249 13.24 -11.40 -17.61
N GLN A 250 13.96 -12.19 -16.82
CA GLN A 250 15.22 -12.80 -17.24
C GLN A 250 15.03 -13.60 -18.53
N CYS A 251 16.01 -13.58 -19.44
CA CYS A 251 15.85 -14.16 -20.78
C CYS A 251 15.43 -15.65 -20.75
N TRP A 252 15.92 -16.41 -19.78
CA TRP A 252 15.58 -17.84 -19.62
C TRP A 252 14.13 -18.09 -19.17
N ALA A 253 13.47 -17.09 -18.58
CA ALA A 253 12.13 -17.21 -18.00
C ALA A 253 11.02 -16.70 -18.95
N LYS A 254 11.37 -16.01 -20.04
CA LYS A 254 10.41 -15.35 -20.95
C LYS A 254 9.33 -16.28 -21.48
N ASP A 255 9.74 -17.45 -22.00
CA ASP A 255 8.79 -18.40 -22.61
C ASP A 255 7.84 -19.00 -21.56
N THR A 256 8.36 -19.30 -20.37
CA THR A 256 7.54 -19.81 -19.25
C THR A 256 6.55 -18.77 -18.77
N ILE A 257 6.98 -17.51 -18.61
CA ILE A 257 6.11 -16.42 -18.19
C ILE A 257 5.01 -16.16 -19.23
N ALA A 258 5.35 -16.19 -20.52
CA ALA A 258 4.37 -16.06 -21.59
C ALA A 258 3.35 -17.20 -21.58
N GLU A 259 3.79 -18.45 -21.38
CA GLU A 259 2.89 -19.59 -21.23
C GLU A 259 1.97 -19.44 -20.01
N MET A 260 2.52 -19.02 -18.86
CA MET A 260 1.75 -18.81 -17.64
C MET A 260 0.73 -17.69 -17.78
N LYS A 261 1.09 -16.57 -18.43
CA LYS A 261 0.18 -15.46 -18.72
C LYS A 261 -0.96 -15.89 -19.66
N ASN A 262 -0.65 -16.65 -20.72
CA ASN A 262 -1.66 -17.16 -21.65
C ASN A 262 -2.64 -18.16 -21.00
N LYS A 263 -2.23 -18.80 -19.90
CA LYS A 263 -3.07 -19.69 -19.11
C LYS A 263 -3.73 -19.00 -17.91
N SER A 264 -3.61 -17.68 -17.79
CA SER A 264 -4.10 -16.88 -16.67
C SER A 264 -3.59 -17.34 -15.31
N LEU A 265 -2.39 -17.93 -15.25
CA LEU A 265 -1.82 -18.49 -14.02
C LEU A 265 -1.14 -17.44 -13.14
N ILE A 266 -0.88 -16.25 -13.68
CA ILE A 266 -0.27 -15.14 -12.96
C ILE A 266 -1.42 -14.22 -12.51
N PRO A 267 -1.68 -14.09 -11.20
CA PRO A 267 -2.64 -13.11 -10.71
C PRO A 267 -2.27 -11.69 -11.17
N GLU A 268 -3.29 -10.83 -11.30
CA GLU A 268 -3.10 -9.46 -11.81
C GLU A 268 -2.12 -8.66 -10.94
N GLU A 269 -2.18 -8.84 -9.61
CA GLU A 269 -1.30 -8.20 -8.63
C GLU A 269 0.19 -8.57 -8.81
N PHE A 270 0.50 -9.71 -9.43
CA PHE A 270 1.87 -10.15 -9.73
C PHE A 270 2.26 -9.95 -11.21
N ASN A 271 1.34 -9.53 -12.07
CA ASN A 271 1.65 -9.32 -13.48
C ASN A 271 2.66 -8.18 -13.63
N GLY A 272 3.80 -8.45 -14.28
CA GLY A 272 4.92 -7.52 -14.44
C GLY A 272 5.95 -7.56 -13.30
N LEU A 273 5.74 -8.39 -12.27
CA LEU A 273 6.69 -8.59 -11.16
C LEU A 273 7.52 -9.86 -11.43
N TYR A 274 8.84 -9.72 -11.57
CA TYR A 274 9.74 -10.80 -12.01
C TYR A 274 10.99 -10.98 -11.15
N GLU A 275 11.40 -9.98 -10.38
CA GLU A 275 12.47 -10.15 -9.41
C GLU A 275 11.94 -10.77 -8.11
N ALA A 276 12.68 -11.75 -7.60
CA ALA A 276 12.30 -12.50 -6.42
C ALA A 276 12.58 -11.70 -5.13
N TYR A 277 11.56 -10.99 -4.65
CA TYR A 277 11.38 -10.75 -3.21
C TYR A 277 9.95 -11.15 -2.82
N ILE A 278 9.65 -12.44 -2.98
CA ILE A 278 8.33 -12.95 -2.59
C ILE A 278 8.33 -13.18 -1.09
N ASN A 279 7.54 -12.40 -0.36
CA ASN A 279 7.31 -12.67 1.05
C ASN A 279 6.44 -13.94 1.19
N ARG A 280 6.34 -14.46 2.42
CA ARG A 280 5.59 -15.70 2.68
C ARG A 280 4.11 -15.58 2.33
N GLU A 281 3.51 -14.41 2.55
CA GLU A 281 2.09 -14.14 2.27
C GLU A 281 1.81 -14.15 0.75
N ASP A 282 2.63 -13.45 -0.02
CA ASP A 282 2.52 -13.37 -1.48
C ASP A 282 2.77 -14.71 -2.15
N PHE A 283 3.68 -15.52 -1.59
CA PHE A 283 3.84 -16.90 -2.00
C PHE A 283 2.55 -17.69 -1.78
N TYR A 284 1.89 -17.54 -0.63
CA TYR A 284 0.61 -18.22 -0.39
C TYR A 284 -0.49 -17.75 -1.36
N LYS A 285 -0.61 -16.45 -1.63
CA LYS A 285 -1.56 -15.91 -2.62
C LYS A 285 -1.34 -16.54 -4.01
N LEU A 286 -0.09 -16.56 -4.47
CA LEU A 286 0.29 -17.12 -5.77
C LEU A 286 -0.03 -18.62 -5.85
N ILE A 287 0.29 -19.39 -4.81
CA ILE A 287 0.01 -20.83 -4.75
C ILE A 287 -1.50 -21.10 -4.68
N LEU A 288 -2.26 -20.36 -3.88
CA LEU A 288 -3.71 -20.51 -3.79
C LEU A 288 -4.38 -20.24 -5.14
N ASN A 289 -3.98 -19.19 -5.86
CA ASN A 289 -4.52 -18.92 -7.20
C ASN A 289 -4.18 -20.05 -8.18
N MET A 290 -2.94 -20.55 -8.16
CA MET A 290 -2.54 -21.69 -8.99
C MET A 290 -3.32 -22.97 -8.67
N LEU A 291 -3.64 -23.21 -7.41
CA LEU A 291 -4.48 -24.34 -6.99
C LEU A 291 -5.92 -24.12 -7.45
N TYR A 292 -6.50 -22.93 -7.20
CA TYR A 292 -7.85 -22.56 -7.60
C TYR A 292 -8.10 -22.84 -9.09
N ILE A 293 -7.23 -22.34 -9.98
CA ILE A 293 -7.35 -22.52 -11.43
C ILE A 293 -7.24 -24.00 -11.83
N LYS A 294 -6.50 -24.80 -11.06
CA LYS A 294 -6.17 -26.18 -11.43
C LYS A 294 -7.13 -27.24 -10.89
N ILE A 295 -7.68 -27.03 -9.70
CA ILE A 295 -8.59 -28.01 -9.05
C ILE A 295 -10.02 -27.50 -8.91
N GLY A 296 -10.26 -26.20 -9.10
CA GLY A 296 -11.57 -25.56 -8.95
C GLY A 296 -11.89 -25.20 -7.50
N GLU A 297 -12.68 -24.14 -7.32
CA GLU A 297 -13.05 -23.55 -6.03
C GLU A 297 -13.65 -24.56 -5.04
N ASN A 298 -14.61 -25.36 -5.51
CA ASN A 298 -15.33 -26.32 -4.66
C ASN A 298 -14.42 -27.40 -4.08
N GLU A 299 -13.47 -27.90 -4.87
CA GLU A 299 -12.50 -28.88 -4.39
C GLU A 299 -11.49 -28.23 -3.46
N LEU A 300 -11.05 -27.00 -3.75
CA LEU A 300 -10.14 -26.25 -2.89
C LEU A 300 -10.76 -26.02 -1.50
N ASN A 301 -12.00 -25.54 -1.45
CA ASN A 301 -12.74 -25.31 -0.20
C ASN A 301 -12.93 -26.61 0.59
N LYS A 302 -13.18 -27.73 -0.09
CA LYS A 302 -13.28 -29.06 0.52
C LYS A 302 -11.93 -29.59 1.03
N TYR A 303 -10.83 -29.31 0.35
CA TYR A 303 -9.48 -29.71 0.76
C TYR A 303 -9.00 -28.95 2.01
N PHE A 304 -9.37 -27.67 2.13
CA PHE A 304 -8.99 -26.82 3.26
C PHE A 304 -10.07 -26.69 4.33
N ASN A 305 -11.21 -27.39 4.20
CA ASN A 305 -12.38 -27.26 5.08
C ASN A 305 -12.82 -25.79 5.29
N LEU A 306 -12.80 -24.97 4.24
CA LEU A 306 -13.16 -23.55 4.31
C LEU A 306 -14.68 -23.31 4.35
N VAL A 307 -15.50 -24.36 4.37
CA VAL A 307 -16.97 -24.29 4.22
C VAL A 307 -17.70 -24.11 5.56
N ASP A 308 -17.01 -24.17 6.70
CA ASP A 308 -17.65 -24.15 8.04
C ASP A 308 -17.35 -22.88 8.87
N TYR A 309 -17.05 -21.74 8.23
CA TYR A 309 -16.99 -20.44 8.91
C TYR A 309 -18.14 -19.54 8.43
N GLU A 310 -19.37 -19.89 8.85
CA GLU A 310 -20.50 -18.96 8.99
C GLU A 310 -20.70 -18.64 10.49
#